data_AF-A0A9D5H595-F1
#
_entry.id   AF-A0A9D5H595-F1
#
_cell.length_a   1.000
_cell.length_b   1.000
_cell.length_c   1.000
_cell.angle_alpha   90.00
_cell.angle_beta   90.00
_cell.angle_gamma   90.00
#
_symmetry.space_group_name_H-M   'P 1'
#
loop_
_entity.id
_entity.type
_entity.pdbx_description
1 polymer ?
#
loop_
_entity_poly.entity_id
_entity_poly.type
_entity_poly.pdbx_seq_one_letter_code
_entity_poly.pdbx_strand_id
1 'polypeptide(L)'
;MDLPAETDEYIRESIEGSLGLAVPSRTLRLKLLASEDDRRRLQDQIFVLHDRLKDADKRLDLCRAEASMNAQALRRCVEEKEAIASAYADMVSHCDKLEKECSLYERDLERIMDTCDELGRENEELKARLNENTAMMRLIAEVESLKKDKDHLRMNLCTAEDEVKVLDEENKFLDEENKRLLRHLNKERHHQGSDSKHTGSTSAKGKRKSRLKDNSPEQQAIDFNRSDSPRQPFSPLQLNSPDPRLHKKQNGFTNTD
;
A
#
# COMPACT_ATOMS: atom_id res chain seq x y z
N MET A 1 -79.51 -42.63 103.34
CA MET A 1 -78.71 -42.91 102.14
C MET A 1 -77.31 -42.54 102.53
N ASP A 2 -76.59 -43.52 103.07
CA ASP A 2 -75.27 -43.26 103.64
C ASP A 2 -74.30 -43.08 102.49
N LEU A 3 -73.68 -41.90 102.45
CA LEU A 3 -72.65 -41.60 101.46
C LEU A 3 -71.45 -42.53 101.70
N PRO A 4 -70.73 -42.94 100.64
CA PRO A 4 -69.51 -43.73 100.80
C PRO A 4 -68.55 -43.02 101.77
N ALA A 5 -67.95 -43.77 102.69
CA ALA A 5 -67.15 -43.21 103.78
C ALA A 5 -66.05 -42.25 103.30
N GLU A 6 -65.45 -42.54 102.13
CA GLU A 6 -64.43 -41.71 101.49
C GLU A 6 -64.98 -40.37 100.98
N THR A 7 -66.25 -40.34 100.56
CA THR A 7 -66.93 -39.12 100.10
C THR A 7 -67.33 -38.24 101.29
N ASP A 8 -67.80 -38.85 102.39
CA ASP A 8 -68.12 -38.14 103.62
C ASP A 8 -66.86 -37.55 104.30
N GLU A 9 -65.74 -38.30 104.28
CA GLU A 9 -64.44 -37.85 104.75
C GLU A 9 -63.90 -36.67 103.90
N TYR A 10 -64.01 -36.74 102.57
CA TYR A 10 -63.62 -35.64 101.68
C TYR A 10 -64.44 -34.36 101.88
N ILE A 11 -65.76 -34.48 102.06
CA ILE A 11 -66.66 -33.34 102.33
C ILE A 11 -66.29 -32.67 103.67
N ARG A 12 -66.02 -33.47 104.70
CA ARG A 12 -65.60 -32.97 106.03
C ARG A 12 -64.28 -32.23 105.99
N GLU A 13 -63.25 -32.81 105.38
CA GLU A 13 -61.94 -32.16 105.26
C GLU A 13 -62.01 -30.87 104.42
N SER A 14 -62.89 -30.82 103.41
CA SER A 14 -63.11 -29.63 102.58
C SER A 14 -63.83 -28.48 103.33
N ILE A 15 -64.78 -28.80 104.23
CA ILE A 15 -65.46 -27.81 105.08
C ILE A 15 -64.48 -27.28 106.14
N GLU A 16 -63.73 -28.17 106.81
CA GLU A 16 -62.75 -27.79 107.82
C GLU A 16 -61.63 -26.91 107.24
N GLY A 17 -61.15 -27.22 106.03
CA GLY A 17 -60.17 -26.40 105.32
C GLY A 17 -60.67 -25.01 104.91
N SER A 18 -61.98 -24.85 104.67
CA SER A 18 -62.60 -23.57 104.29
C SER A 18 -62.87 -22.65 105.50
N LEU A 19 -62.93 -23.22 106.71
CA LEU A 19 -63.18 -22.50 107.96
C LEU A 19 -61.88 -22.08 108.69
N GLY A 20 -60.71 -22.32 108.09
CA GLY A 20 -59.41 -21.98 108.69
C GLY A 20 -59.00 -22.88 109.87
N LEU A 21 -59.61 -24.06 110.00
CA LEU A 21 -59.28 -25.05 111.02
C LEU A 21 -58.01 -25.82 110.64
N ALA A 22 -57.35 -26.44 111.63
CA ALA A 22 -56.09 -27.14 111.44
C ALA A 22 -56.25 -28.28 110.42
N VAL A 23 -55.49 -28.23 109.32
CA VAL A 23 -55.55 -29.22 108.24
C VAL A 23 -55.17 -30.60 108.77
N PRO A 24 -55.96 -31.66 108.47
CA PRO A 24 -55.64 -33.02 108.86
C PRO A 24 -54.25 -33.47 108.38
N SER A 25 -53.51 -34.18 109.23
CA SER A 25 -52.13 -34.60 108.93
C SER A 25 -52.01 -35.47 107.68
N ARG A 26 -53.08 -36.21 107.32
CA ARG A 26 -53.16 -37.03 106.11
C ARG A 26 -53.09 -36.17 104.84
N THR A 27 -53.85 -35.09 104.81
CA THR A 27 -53.91 -34.16 103.66
C THR A 27 -52.62 -33.36 103.49
N LEU A 28 -51.96 -32.97 104.59
CA LEU A 28 -50.62 -32.36 104.51
C LEU A 28 -49.57 -33.32 103.93
N ARG A 29 -49.59 -34.60 104.33
CA ARG A 29 -48.65 -35.62 103.80
C ARG A 29 -48.86 -35.87 102.30
N LEU A 30 -50.10 -35.93 101.84
CA LEU A 30 -50.42 -36.10 100.41
C LEU A 30 -49.95 -34.90 99.58
N LYS A 31 -50.17 -33.68 100.07
CA LYS A 31 -49.68 -32.46 99.39
C LYS A 31 -48.15 -32.38 99.39
N LEU A 32 -47.50 -32.80 100.47
CA LEU A 32 -46.04 -32.89 100.53
C LEU A 32 -45.52 -33.84 99.44
N LEU A 33 -46.06 -35.06 99.38
CA LEU A 33 -45.70 -36.07 98.39
C LEU A 33 -45.92 -35.55 96.95
N ALA A 34 -47.08 -34.95 96.67
CA ALA A 34 -47.37 -34.37 95.36
C ALA A 34 -46.37 -33.26 94.98
N SER A 35 -46.05 -32.36 95.91
CA SER A 35 -45.07 -31.30 95.64
C SER A 35 -43.63 -31.83 95.48
N GLU A 36 -43.28 -32.92 96.17
CA GLU A 36 -41.99 -33.59 96.01
C GLU A 36 -41.87 -34.24 94.63
N ASP A 37 -42.95 -34.84 94.13
CA ASP A 37 -43.01 -35.40 92.78
C ASP A 37 -42.95 -34.30 91.72
N ASP A 38 -43.70 -33.20 91.89
CA ASP A 38 -43.62 -32.06 90.98
C ASP A 38 -42.22 -31.44 90.96
N ARG A 39 -41.57 -31.32 92.12
CA ARG A 39 -40.18 -30.85 92.23
C ARG A 39 -39.21 -31.75 91.46
N ARG A 40 -39.37 -33.09 91.55
CA ARG A 40 -38.57 -34.04 90.77
C ARG A 40 -38.76 -33.86 89.27
N ARG A 41 -40.01 -33.75 88.81
CA ARG A 41 -40.33 -33.52 87.38
C ARG A 41 -39.76 -32.21 86.86
N LEU A 42 -39.82 -31.14 87.67
CA LEU A 42 -39.20 -29.85 87.32
C LEU A 42 -37.68 -29.95 87.25
N GLN A 43 -37.03 -30.69 88.17
CA GLN A 43 -35.59 -30.92 88.10
C GLN A 43 -35.20 -31.64 86.81
N ASP A 44 -35.93 -32.69 86.41
CA ASP A 44 -35.68 -33.40 85.16
C ASP A 44 -35.83 -32.47 83.94
N GLN A 45 -36.86 -31.62 83.92
CA GLN A 45 -37.03 -30.61 82.86
C GLN A 45 -35.88 -29.61 82.81
N ILE A 46 -35.38 -29.15 83.97
CA ILE A 46 -34.23 -28.24 84.03
C ILE A 46 -33.00 -28.90 83.41
N PHE A 47 -32.73 -30.18 83.70
CA PHE A 47 -31.61 -30.90 83.09
C PHE A 47 -31.75 -30.99 81.56
N VAL A 48 -32.93 -31.38 81.06
CA VAL A 48 -33.19 -31.47 79.62
C VAL A 48 -33.03 -30.11 78.93
N LEU A 49 -33.55 -29.03 79.53
CA LEU A 49 -33.41 -27.68 78.98
C LEU A 49 -31.96 -27.21 78.98
N HIS A 50 -31.19 -27.56 80.02
CA HIS A 50 -29.78 -27.21 80.12
C HIS A 50 -28.94 -27.87 79.03
N ASP A 51 -29.20 -29.15 78.74
CA ASP A 51 -28.51 -29.86 77.65
C ASP A 51 -28.90 -29.30 76.29
N ARG A 52 -30.19 -29.00 76.06
CA ARG A 52 -30.65 -28.36 74.83
C ARG A 52 -30.03 -26.97 74.61
N LEU A 53 -29.84 -26.20 75.69
CA LEU A 53 -29.19 -24.89 75.63
C LEU A 53 -27.72 -25.05 75.21
N LYS A 54 -26.98 -25.97 75.83
CA LYS A 54 -25.58 -26.25 75.46
C LYS A 54 -25.45 -26.68 74.00
N ASP A 55 -26.36 -27.52 73.51
CA ASP A 55 -26.31 -27.95 72.11
C ASP A 55 -26.70 -26.83 71.14
N ALA A 56 -27.62 -25.95 71.54
CA ALA A 56 -27.94 -24.75 70.77
C ALA A 56 -26.74 -23.78 70.70
N ASP A 57 -26.02 -23.58 71.82
CA ASP A 57 -24.83 -22.73 71.87
C ASP A 57 -23.72 -23.25 70.95
N LYS A 58 -23.42 -24.56 70.99
CA LYS A 58 -22.46 -25.18 70.06
C LYS A 58 -22.84 -24.95 68.59
N ARG A 59 -24.14 -25.08 68.27
CA ARG A 59 -24.63 -24.84 66.90
C ARG A 59 -24.48 -23.37 66.50
N LEU A 60 -24.74 -22.43 67.41
CA LEU A 60 -24.53 -21.01 67.16
C LEU A 60 -23.06 -20.68 66.89
N ASP A 61 -22.14 -21.26 67.64
CA ASP A 61 -20.71 -21.06 67.44
C ASP A 61 -20.23 -21.59 66.08
N LEU A 62 -20.70 -22.78 65.68
CA LEU A 62 -20.44 -23.33 64.34
C LEU A 62 -20.98 -22.42 63.24
N CYS A 63 -22.25 -21.99 63.35
CA CYS A 63 -22.85 -21.07 62.38
C CYS A 63 -22.10 -19.73 62.30
N ARG A 64 -21.62 -19.21 63.43
CA ARG A 64 -20.83 -17.96 63.46
C ARG A 64 -19.48 -18.13 62.77
N ALA A 65 -18.78 -19.23 63.04
CA ALA A 65 -17.50 -19.53 62.39
C ALA A 65 -17.68 -19.68 60.86
N GLU A 66 -18.70 -20.42 60.43
CA GLU A 66 -19.03 -20.60 59.01
C GLU A 66 -19.39 -19.27 58.34
N ALA A 67 -20.27 -18.47 58.95
CA ALA A 67 -20.64 -17.16 58.43
C ALA A 67 -19.43 -16.21 58.30
N SER A 68 -18.50 -16.24 59.27
CA SER A 68 -17.28 -15.43 59.24
C SER A 68 -16.36 -15.83 58.07
N MET A 69 -16.13 -17.14 57.90
CA MET A 69 -15.33 -17.68 56.80
C MET A 69 -15.94 -17.35 55.44
N ASN A 70 -17.25 -17.53 55.29
CA ASN A 70 -17.98 -17.21 54.06
C ASN A 70 -17.92 -15.71 53.74
N ALA A 71 -18.09 -14.84 54.73
CA ALA A 71 -17.97 -13.40 54.54
C ALA A 71 -16.55 -12.99 54.10
N GLN A 72 -15.50 -13.63 54.65
CA GLN A 72 -14.12 -13.38 54.23
C GLN A 72 -13.84 -13.89 52.81
N ALA A 73 -14.38 -15.06 52.44
CA ALA A 73 -14.25 -15.59 51.08
C ALA A 73 -14.94 -14.68 50.07
N LEU A 74 -16.14 -14.19 50.39
CA LEU A 74 -16.87 -13.26 49.52
C LEU A 74 -16.11 -11.93 49.34
N ARG A 75 -15.54 -11.37 50.41
CA ARG A 75 -14.70 -10.16 50.31
C ARG A 75 -13.53 -10.35 49.34
N ARG A 76 -12.77 -11.42 49.49
CA ARG A 76 -11.65 -11.74 48.58
C ARG A 76 -12.11 -11.90 47.13
N CYS A 77 -13.23 -12.58 46.91
CA CYS A 77 -13.80 -12.74 45.57
C CYS A 77 -14.20 -11.39 44.94
N VAL A 78 -14.74 -10.46 45.73
CA VAL A 78 -15.07 -9.11 45.26
C VAL A 78 -13.80 -8.33 44.93
N GLU A 79 -12.79 -8.34 45.81
CA GLU A 79 -11.50 -7.68 45.59
C GLU A 79 -10.81 -8.18 44.30
N GLU A 80 -10.80 -9.49 44.08
CA GLU A 80 -10.26 -10.10 42.85
C GLU A 80 -11.04 -9.67 41.61
N LYS A 81 -12.39 -9.62 41.69
CA LYS A 81 -13.23 -9.14 40.59
C LYS A 81 -12.97 -7.68 40.26
N GLU A 82 -12.84 -6.83 41.27
CA GLU A 82 -12.53 -5.40 41.09
C GLU A 82 -11.14 -5.20 40.48
N ALA A 83 -10.14 -5.97 40.91
CA ALA A 83 -8.80 -5.95 40.33
C ALA A 83 -8.82 -6.35 38.84
N ILE A 84 -9.55 -7.42 38.49
CA ILE A 84 -9.70 -7.85 37.09
C ILE A 84 -10.44 -6.78 36.27
N ALA A 85 -11.50 -6.17 36.82
CA ALA A 85 -12.23 -5.11 36.14
C ALA A 85 -11.35 -3.88 35.87
N SER A 86 -10.50 -3.49 36.82
CA SER A 86 -9.51 -2.42 36.64
C SER A 86 -8.50 -2.78 35.55
N ALA A 87 -7.93 -3.98 35.58
CA ALA A 87 -6.97 -4.43 34.58
C ALA A 87 -7.58 -4.47 33.16
N TYR A 88 -8.85 -4.85 33.06
CA TYR A 88 -9.59 -4.82 31.80
C TYR A 88 -9.78 -3.38 31.29
N ALA A 89 -10.15 -2.45 32.16
CA ALA A 89 -10.28 -1.03 31.80
C ALA A 89 -8.94 -0.43 31.32
N ASP A 90 -7.83 -0.78 31.98
CA ASP A 90 -6.49 -0.37 31.57
C ASP A 90 -6.12 -0.94 30.20
N MET A 91 -6.42 -2.22 29.95
CA MET A 91 -6.19 -2.86 28.66
C MET A 91 -7.02 -2.19 27.54
N VAL A 92 -8.30 -1.88 27.80
CA VAL A 92 -9.15 -1.16 26.84
C VAL A 92 -8.57 0.23 26.53
N SER A 93 -8.15 0.98 27.54
CA SER A 93 -7.48 2.27 27.36
C SER A 93 -6.20 2.16 26.53
N HIS A 94 -5.46 1.05 26.67
CA HIS A 94 -4.28 0.78 25.86
C HIS A 94 -4.66 0.45 24.39
N CYS A 95 -5.70 -0.35 24.17
CA CYS A 95 -6.24 -0.60 22.83
C CYS A 95 -6.65 0.70 22.13
N ASP A 96 -7.39 1.59 22.83
CA ASP A 96 -7.80 2.89 22.28
C ASP A 96 -6.61 3.77 21.85
N LYS A 97 -5.48 3.68 22.56
CA LYS A 97 -4.25 4.41 22.20
C LYS A 97 -3.62 3.82 20.95
N LEU A 98 -3.49 2.50 20.89
CA LEU A 98 -2.93 1.82 19.73
C LEU A 98 -3.79 2.04 18.47
N GLU A 99 -5.11 2.03 18.58
CA GLU A 99 -6.00 2.33 17.46
C GLU A 99 -5.77 3.74 16.92
N LYS A 100 -5.57 4.73 17.80
CA LYS A 100 -5.22 6.09 17.40
C LYS A 100 -3.87 6.14 16.68
N GLU A 101 -2.86 5.44 17.18
CA GLU A 101 -1.54 5.35 16.54
C GLU A 101 -1.62 4.68 15.16
N CYS A 102 -2.35 3.56 15.03
CA CYS A 102 -2.62 2.92 13.74
C CYS A 102 -3.26 3.91 12.76
N SER A 103 -4.26 4.68 13.20
CA SER A 103 -4.90 5.69 12.35
C SER A 103 -3.94 6.81 11.90
N LEU A 104 -2.94 7.15 12.70
CA LEU A 104 -1.93 8.14 12.32
C LEU A 104 -1.00 7.57 11.26
N TYR A 105 -0.54 6.32 11.42
CA TYR A 105 0.30 5.66 10.42
C TYR A 105 -0.43 5.50 9.08
N GLU A 106 -1.71 5.16 9.09
CA GLU A 106 -2.53 5.10 7.87
C GLU A 106 -2.57 6.44 7.14
N ARG A 107 -2.82 7.54 7.87
CA ARG A 107 -2.83 8.89 7.27
C ARG A 107 -1.48 9.33 6.73
N ASP A 108 -0.39 8.98 7.42
CA ASP A 108 0.95 9.34 6.95
C ASP A 108 1.33 8.54 5.68
N LEU A 109 0.92 7.28 5.59
CA LEU A 109 1.07 6.48 4.37
C LEU A 109 0.27 7.05 3.21
N GLU A 110 -0.99 7.44 3.45
CA GLU A 110 -1.84 8.09 2.45
C GLU A 110 -1.21 9.39 1.93
N ARG A 111 -0.71 10.25 2.83
CA ARG A 111 0.00 11.48 2.45
C ARG A 111 1.24 11.21 1.60
N ILE A 112 2.01 10.17 1.94
CA ILE A 112 3.20 9.79 1.16
C ILE A 112 2.78 9.32 -0.24
N MET A 113 1.71 8.52 -0.34
CA MET A 113 1.18 8.07 -1.64
C MET A 113 0.77 9.26 -2.51
N ASP A 114 -0.01 10.21 -1.96
CA ASP A 114 -0.41 11.42 -2.69
C ASP A 114 0.81 12.22 -3.19
N THR A 115 1.84 12.34 -2.35
CA THR A 115 3.09 13.02 -2.71
C THR A 115 3.83 12.29 -3.83
N CYS A 116 3.85 10.95 -3.81
CA CYS A 116 4.44 10.16 -4.89
C CYS A 116 3.70 10.34 -6.22
N ASP A 117 2.36 10.40 -6.19
CA ASP A 117 1.53 10.63 -7.37
C ASP A 117 1.73 12.05 -7.94
N GLU A 118 1.86 13.05 -7.08
CA GLU A 118 2.22 14.42 -7.46
C GLU A 118 3.60 14.48 -8.15
N LEU A 119 4.63 13.90 -7.53
CA LEU A 119 5.97 13.83 -8.10
C LEU A 119 5.99 13.04 -9.42
N GLY A 120 5.16 12.01 -9.55
CA GLY A 120 4.98 11.26 -10.78
C GLY A 120 4.49 12.14 -11.93
N ARG A 121 3.43 12.92 -11.67
CA ARG A 121 2.88 13.88 -12.65
C ARG A 121 3.89 14.97 -13.03
N GLU A 122 4.60 15.54 -12.05
CA GLU A 122 5.64 16.54 -12.32
C GLU A 122 6.78 15.98 -13.17
N ASN A 123 7.19 14.73 -12.90
CA ASN A 123 8.23 14.06 -13.68
C ASN A 123 7.82 13.84 -15.14
N GLU A 124 6.58 13.43 -15.37
CA GLU A 124 6.02 13.29 -16.72
C GLU A 124 5.96 14.64 -17.45
N GLU A 125 5.55 15.70 -16.77
CA GLU A 125 5.53 17.05 -17.33
C GLU A 125 6.93 17.55 -17.69
N LEU A 126 7.91 17.35 -16.81
CA LEU A 126 9.30 17.72 -17.07
C LEU A 126 9.90 16.94 -18.25
N LYS A 127 9.57 15.64 -18.38
CA LYS A 127 9.96 14.84 -19.55
C LYS A 127 9.34 15.37 -20.84
N ALA A 128 8.06 15.76 -20.82
CA ALA A 128 7.40 16.36 -21.98
C ALA A 128 8.09 17.66 -22.40
N ARG A 129 8.34 18.57 -21.44
CA ARG A 129 9.07 19.83 -21.69
C ARG A 129 10.49 19.59 -22.22
N LEU A 130 11.20 18.59 -21.70
CA LEU A 130 12.52 18.23 -22.20
C LEU A 130 12.47 17.74 -23.66
N ASN A 131 11.48 16.91 -24.00
CA ASN A 131 11.29 16.44 -25.37
C ASN A 131 10.97 17.58 -26.34
N GLU A 132 10.14 18.54 -25.93
CA GLU A 132 9.86 19.76 -26.71
C GLU A 132 11.13 20.59 -26.91
N ASN A 133 11.92 20.80 -25.85
CA ASN A 133 13.19 21.54 -25.94
C ASN A 133 14.19 20.84 -26.87
N THR A 134 14.31 19.51 -26.82
CA THR A 134 15.19 18.78 -27.74
C THR A 134 14.71 18.85 -29.19
N ALA A 135 13.40 18.86 -29.44
CA ALA A 135 12.85 19.09 -30.76
C ALA A 135 13.15 20.52 -31.27
N MET A 136 12.99 21.53 -30.41
CA MET A 136 13.35 22.91 -30.71
C MET A 136 14.85 23.05 -31.05
N MET A 137 15.73 22.42 -30.28
CA MET A 137 17.17 22.44 -30.56
C MET A 137 17.53 21.80 -31.91
N ARG A 138 16.85 20.72 -32.31
CA ARG A 138 17.01 20.13 -33.66
C ARG A 138 16.59 21.11 -34.74
N LEU A 139 15.46 21.79 -34.56
CA LEU A 139 14.97 22.78 -35.52
C LEU A 139 15.94 23.98 -35.64
N ILE A 140 16.50 24.46 -34.51
CA ILE A 140 17.52 25.52 -34.52
C ILE A 140 18.74 25.09 -35.33
N ALA A 141 19.24 23.86 -35.12
CA ALA A 141 20.38 23.35 -35.87
C ALA A 141 20.09 23.22 -37.38
N GLU A 142 18.89 22.79 -37.76
CA GLU A 142 18.46 22.73 -39.17
C GLU A 142 18.38 24.13 -39.79
N VAL A 143 17.80 25.10 -39.08
CA VAL A 143 17.76 26.50 -39.53
C VAL A 143 19.16 27.07 -39.74
N GLU A 144 20.11 26.77 -38.85
CA GLU A 144 21.51 27.18 -39.01
C GLU A 144 22.17 26.52 -40.22
N SER A 145 21.90 25.24 -40.49
CA SER A 145 22.40 24.54 -41.68
C SER A 145 21.84 25.16 -42.96
N LEU A 146 20.52 25.33 -43.04
CA LEU A 146 19.87 25.95 -44.19
C LEU A 146 20.35 27.38 -44.43
N LYS A 147 20.67 28.13 -43.37
CA LYS A 147 21.25 29.46 -43.49
C LYS A 147 22.63 29.42 -44.17
N LYS A 148 23.50 28.47 -43.78
CA LYS A 148 24.81 28.26 -44.43
C LYS A 148 24.64 27.86 -45.90
N ASP A 149 23.76 26.93 -46.20
CA ASP A 149 23.51 26.47 -47.57
C ASP A 149 22.98 27.60 -48.45
N LYS A 150 22.05 28.41 -47.94
CA LYS A 150 21.54 29.61 -48.62
C LYS A 150 22.67 30.60 -48.92
N ASP A 151 23.58 30.84 -47.98
CA ASP A 151 24.69 31.77 -48.18
C ASP A 151 25.71 31.23 -49.21
N HIS A 152 25.99 29.92 -49.22
CA HIS A 152 26.78 29.26 -50.27
C HIS A 152 26.14 29.38 -51.65
N LEU A 153 24.84 29.10 -51.77
CA LEU A 153 24.11 29.22 -53.05
C LEU A 153 24.12 30.65 -53.58
N ARG A 154 24.02 31.65 -52.70
CA ARG A 154 24.15 33.07 -53.08
C ARG A 154 25.53 33.39 -53.64
N MET A 155 26.59 32.91 -53.00
CA MET A 155 27.96 33.12 -53.48
C MET A 155 28.16 32.48 -54.86
N ASN A 156 27.73 31.23 -55.02
CA ASN A 156 27.82 30.51 -56.30
C ASN A 156 27.02 31.22 -57.41
N LEU A 157 25.84 31.75 -57.10
CA LEU A 157 25.03 32.51 -58.06
C LEU A 157 25.77 33.78 -58.51
N CYS A 158 26.33 34.57 -57.58
CA CYS A 158 27.11 35.76 -57.93
C CYS A 158 28.31 35.39 -58.83
N THR A 159 29.03 34.31 -58.51
CA THR A 159 30.16 33.85 -59.34
C THR A 159 29.70 33.44 -60.73
N ALA A 160 28.61 32.68 -60.85
CA ALA A 160 28.05 32.28 -62.14
C ALA A 160 27.59 33.50 -62.96
N GLU A 161 26.97 34.50 -62.32
CA GLU A 161 26.60 35.76 -62.96
C GLU A 161 27.83 36.53 -63.48
N ASP A 162 28.94 36.54 -62.75
CA ASP A 162 30.19 37.16 -63.19
C ASP A 162 30.88 36.38 -64.33
N GLU A 163 30.88 35.04 -64.27
CA GLU A 163 31.38 34.19 -65.36
C GLU A 163 30.60 34.43 -66.66
N VAL A 164 29.27 34.55 -66.59
CA VAL A 164 28.44 34.87 -67.77
C VAL A 164 28.82 36.22 -68.37
N LYS A 165 29.08 37.26 -67.54
CA LYS A 165 29.52 38.56 -68.05
C LYS A 165 30.84 38.47 -68.80
N VAL A 166 31.82 37.75 -68.25
CA VAL A 166 33.13 37.54 -68.89
C VAL A 166 32.95 36.79 -70.21
N LEU A 167 32.18 35.71 -70.22
CA LEU A 167 31.89 34.94 -71.43
C LEU A 167 31.16 35.79 -72.49
N ASP A 168 30.24 36.66 -72.09
CA ASP A 168 29.57 37.59 -73.01
C ASP A 168 30.54 38.61 -73.62
N GLU A 169 31.51 39.10 -72.84
CA GLU A 169 32.58 39.97 -73.33
C GLU A 169 33.53 39.25 -74.29
N GLU A 170 33.96 38.05 -73.94
CA GLU A 170 34.78 37.18 -74.79
C GLU A 170 34.05 36.84 -76.10
N ASN A 171 32.76 36.49 -76.04
CA ASN A 171 31.93 36.24 -77.21
C ASN A 171 31.83 37.48 -78.11
N LYS A 172 31.64 38.68 -77.54
CA LYS A 172 31.67 39.93 -78.33
C LYS A 172 33.01 40.14 -79.03
N PHE A 173 34.12 39.87 -78.35
CA PHE A 173 35.46 39.98 -78.94
C PHE A 173 35.67 38.96 -80.07
N LEU A 174 35.31 37.71 -79.84
CA LEU A 174 35.38 36.64 -80.83
C LEU A 174 34.48 36.93 -82.04
N ASP A 175 33.30 37.49 -81.83
CA ASP A 175 32.40 37.92 -82.90
C ASP A 175 33.03 39.03 -83.77
N GLU A 176 33.67 40.03 -83.15
CA GLU A 176 34.37 41.09 -83.90
C GLU A 176 35.59 40.56 -84.66
N GLU A 177 36.35 39.63 -84.08
CA GLU A 177 37.48 39.00 -84.75
C GLU A 177 37.02 38.06 -85.87
N ASN A 178 35.97 37.27 -85.65
CA ASN A 178 35.34 36.45 -86.70
C ASN A 178 34.84 37.33 -87.85
N LYS A 179 34.16 38.45 -87.58
CA LYS A 179 33.76 39.43 -88.61
C LYS A 179 34.99 39.96 -89.36
N ARG A 180 36.09 40.25 -88.68
CA ARG A 180 37.36 40.71 -89.28
C ARG A 180 37.97 39.66 -90.20
N LEU A 181 38.10 38.42 -89.72
CA LEU A 181 38.60 37.28 -90.50
C LEU A 181 37.73 37.00 -91.71
N LEU A 182 36.40 37.04 -91.58
CA LEU A 182 35.48 36.90 -92.72
C LEU A 182 35.72 37.97 -93.79
N ARG A 183 35.99 39.22 -93.38
CA ARG A 183 36.36 40.30 -94.32
C ARG A 183 37.70 40.00 -95.02
N HIS A 184 38.70 39.49 -94.30
CA HIS A 184 39.98 39.09 -94.90
C HIS A 184 39.84 37.93 -95.88
N LEU A 185 39.12 36.87 -95.52
CA LEU A 185 38.87 35.73 -96.41
C LEU A 185 38.09 36.13 -97.66
N ASN A 186 37.10 37.01 -97.53
CA ASN A 186 36.42 37.56 -98.70
C ASN A 186 37.37 38.40 -99.57
N LYS A 187 38.27 39.20 -98.99
CA LYS A 187 39.31 39.93 -99.74
C LYS A 187 40.31 39.00 -100.45
N GLU A 188 40.79 37.94 -99.78
CA GLU A 188 41.70 36.95 -100.39
C GLU A 188 41.02 36.17 -101.53
N ARG A 189 39.75 35.78 -101.36
CA ARG A 189 38.93 35.22 -102.45
C ARG A 189 38.75 36.18 -103.63
N HIS A 190 38.82 37.49 -103.40
CA HIS A 190 38.81 38.51 -104.44
C HIS A 190 40.22 38.83 -104.99
N HIS A 191 41.31 38.32 -104.41
CA HIS A 191 42.70 38.51 -104.89
C HIS A 191 43.29 37.25 -105.53
N GLN A 192 42.78 36.05 -105.25
CA GLN A 192 43.10 34.80 -105.98
C GLN A 192 42.23 34.62 -107.24
N GLY A 193 42.03 35.71 -107.97
CA GLY A 193 41.34 35.75 -109.25
C GLY A 193 42.28 36.00 -110.42
N SER A 194 43.42 35.31 -110.51
CA SER A 194 44.13 35.14 -111.79
C SER A 194 45.07 33.94 -111.77
N ASP A 195 44.67 32.94 -112.55
CA ASP A 195 45.43 31.87 -113.19
C ASP A 195 45.75 30.54 -112.48
N SER A 196 45.26 29.49 -113.17
CA SER A 196 45.90 28.21 -113.46
C SER A 196 45.36 26.95 -112.76
N LYS A 197 44.27 26.45 -113.34
CA LYS A 197 43.96 25.06 -113.75
C LYS A 197 44.84 23.87 -113.28
N HIS A 198 44.11 22.87 -112.78
CA HIS A 198 44.19 21.39 -112.95
C HIS A 198 45.37 20.57 -112.39
N THR A 199 45.03 19.59 -111.53
CA THR A 199 45.28 18.10 -111.61
C THR A 199 44.66 17.49 -110.32
N GLY A 200 43.68 16.57 -110.31
CA GLY A 200 43.75 15.16 -110.72
C GLY A 200 44.80 14.39 -109.89
N SER A 201 44.61 13.28 -109.18
CA SER A 201 43.55 12.27 -109.04
C SER A 201 44.04 11.20 -108.00
N THR A 202 43.14 10.31 -107.54
CA THR A 202 43.35 8.91 -107.09
C THR A 202 44.11 8.62 -105.78
N SER A 203 43.48 8.02 -104.75
CA SER A 203 43.15 6.59 -104.55
C SER A 203 44.33 5.69 -104.15
N ALA A 204 44.32 5.15 -102.92
CA ALA A 204 44.25 3.70 -102.67
C ALA A 204 44.41 3.32 -101.17
N LYS A 205 43.53 2.41 -100.72
CA LYS A 205 43.75 1.25 -99.84
C LYS A 205 44.77 1.32 -98.70
N GLY A 206 44.29 1.07 -97.47
CA GLY A 206 45.12 0.54 -96.38
C GLY A 206 44.33 0.18 -95.13
N LYS A 207 44.22 -1.13 -94.84
CA LYS A 207 43.53 -1.75 -93.68
C LYS A 207 44.38 -1.69 -92.40
N ARG A 208 43.74 -1.45 -91.23
CA ARG A 208 43.83 -2.21 -89.93
C ARG A 208 43.16 -1.41 -88.80
N LYS A 209 42.03 -1.89 -88.21
CA LYS A 209 41.86 -2.54 -86.87
C LYS A 209 42.42 -1.67 -85.72
N SER A 210 41.66 -1.18 -84.73
CA SER A 210 40.77 -1.80 -83.71
C SER A 210 40.15 -0.67 -82.87
N ARG A 211 39.00 -0.71 -82.18
CA ARG A 211 37.98 -1.69 -81.75
C ARG A 211 36.71 -0.87 -81.46
N LEU A 212 35.57 -1.34 -81.96
CA LEU A 212 34.25 -1.06 -81.40
C LEU A 212 34.06 -1.98 -80.18
N LYS A 213 33.45 -1.49 -79.11
CA LYS A 213 32.53 -2.30 -78.32
C LYS A 213 31.50 -1.41 -77.65
N ASP A 214 30.30 -1.45 -78.21
CA ASP A 214 29.04 -1.05 -77.58
C ASP A 214 28.86 -1.76 -76.24
N ASN A 215 28.17 -1.10 -75.32
CA ASN A 215 27.01 -1.67 -74.61
C ASN A 215 26.32 -0.58 -73.75
N SER A 216 25.18 -0.14 -74.28
CA SER A 216 23.90 0.22 -73.64
C SER A 216 23.79 1.21 -72.46
N PRO A 217 22.73 2.05 -72.47
CA PRO A 217 22.20 2.70 -71.28
C PRO A 217 21.26 1.73 -70.55
N GLU A 218 21.64 1.26 -69.37
CA GLU A 218 20.68 0.66 -68.44
C GLU A 218 20.02 1.78 -67.63
N GLN A 219 18.79 2.09 -68.03
CA GLN A 219 17.79 2.65 -67.13
C GLN A 219 17.59 1.66 -65.98
N GLN A 220 18.33 1.81 -64.89
CA GLN A 220 17.90 1.29 -63.61
C GLN A 220 17.07 2.38 -62.95
N ALA A 221 15.78 2.39 -63.30
CA ALA A 221 14.77 3.00 -62.45
C ALA A 221 14.96 2.41 -61.05
N ILE A 222 15.27 3.26 -60.08
CA ILE A 222 14.98 2.94 -58.69
C ILE A 222 13.46 2.97 -58.62
N ASP A 223 12.86 1.80 -58.77
CA ASP A 223 11.47 1.56 -58.46
C ASP A 223 11.29 1.71 -56.94
N PHE A 224 10.60 2.77 -56.54
CA PHE A 224 10.23 3.04 -55.14
C PHE A 224 9.11 2.12 -54.62
N ASN A 225 8.73 1.07 -55.35
CA ASN A 225 7.72 0.09 -54.92
C ASN A 225 8.26 -1.28 -54.54
N ARG A 226 9.48 -1.37 -53.99
CA ARG A 226 9.80 -2.48 -53.09
C ARG A 226 9.52 -2.05 -51.67
N SER A 227 8.37 -2.47 -51.14
CA SER A 227 8.04 -2.41 -49.73
C SER A 227 9.21 -2.97 -48.94
N ASP A 228 10.00 -2.08 -48.33
CA ASP A 228 10.98 -2.45 -47.33
C ASP A 228 10.22 -3.06 -46.16
N SER A 229 10.19 -4.38 -46.14
CA SER A 229 9.85 -5.14 -44.94
C SER A 229 10.80 -4.66 -43.85
N PRO A 230 10.30 -4.17 -42.70
CA PRO A 230 11.16 -3.63 -41.67
C PRO A 230 12.09 -4.74 -41.19
N ARG A 231 13.40 -4.50 -41.30
CA ARG A 231 14.41 -5.31 -40.63
C ARG A 231 14.10 -5.26 -39.15
N GLN A 232 13.77 -6.42 -38.61
CA GLN A 232 13.54 -6.65 -37.19
C GLN A 232 14.82 -6.24 -36.43
N PRO A 233 14.73 -5.32 -35.43
CA PRO A 233 15.90 -4.99 -34.63
C PRO A 233 16.31 -6.22 -33.81
N PHE A 234 17.62 -6.46 -33.75
CA PHE A 234 18.20 -7.45 -32.85
C PHE A 234 17.74 -7.17 -31.41
N SER A 235 17.26 -8.21 -30.73
CA SER A 235 16.81 -8.17 -29.34
C SER A 235 17.90 -7.58 -28.42
N PRO A 236 17.55 -6.79 -27.39
CA PRO A 236 18.52 -6.33 -26.41
C PRO A 236 19.12 -7.52 -25.64
N LEU A 237 20.43 -7.47 -25.43
CA LEU A 237 21.15 -8.38 -24.54
C LEU A 237 20.51 -8.35 -23.15
N GLN A 238 20.19 -9.54 -22.62
CA GLN A 238 19.64 -9.71 -21.30
C GLN A 238 20.61 -9.17 -20.24
N LEU A 239 20.14 -8.23 -19.42
CA LEU A 239 20.77 -7.81 -18.19
C LEU A 239 20.78 -9.00 -17.22
N ASN A 240 21.96 -9.56 -16.97
CA ASN A 240 22.17 -10.42 -15.80
C ASN A 240 22.28 -9.52 -14.56
N SER A 241 21.17 -9.34 -13.85
CA SER A 241 21.18 -8.88 -12.46
C SER A 241 20.18 -9.72 -11.66
N PRO A 242 20.63 -10.57 -10.73
CA PRO A 242 19.80 -11.06 -9.66
C PRO A 242 19.85 -10.07 -8.50
N ASP A 243 18.70 -9.50 -8.18
CA ASP A 243 18.44 -8.67 -6.99
C ASP A 243 18.19 -9.58 -5.75
N PRO A 244 17.93 -9.04 -4.54
CA PRO A 244 18.60 -9.40 -3.30
C PRO A 244 17.87 -10.49 -2.51
N ARG A 245 18.62 -11.37 -1.86
CA ARG A 245 18.05 -12.34 -0.90
C ARG A 245 17.71 -11.63 0.41
N LEU A 246 16.42 -11.34 0.56
CA LEU A 246 15.75 -11.20 1.86
C LEU A 246 15.83 -12.52 2.63
N HIS A 247 16.47 -12.51 3.79
CA HIS A 247 16.20 -13.48 4.85
C HIS A 247 15.88 -12.74 6.16
N LYS A 248 14.57 -12.60 6.38
CA LYS A 248 13.94 -12.36 7.68
C LYS A 248 13.51 -13.73 8.24
N LYS A 249 14.00 -14.09 9.44
CA LYS A 249 13.36 -14.98 10.43
C LYS A 249 14.12 -14.78 11.74
N GLN A 250 13.67 -13.87 12.61
CA GLN A 250 12.67 -14.07 13.67
C GLN A 250 12.99 -15.22 14.63
N ASN A 251 13.30 -14.78 15.85
CA ASN A 251 13.38 -15.52 17.10
C ASN A 251 12.07 -16.27 17.40
N GLY A 252 12.19 -17.46 17.97
CA GLY A 252 11.12 -18.13 18.71
C GLY A 252 11.67 -18.53 20.08
N PHE A 253 11.29 -17.76 21.10
CA PHE A 253 11.44 -18.12 22.51
C PHE A 253 10.50 -19.29 22.82
N THR A 254 11.03 -20.33 23.48
CA THR A 254 10.24 -21.33 24.19
C THR A 254 10.22 -20.95 25.67
N ASN A 255 9.06 -20.57 26.19
CA ASN A 255 8.74 -20.67 27.61
C ASN A 255 7.33 -21.26 27.71
N THR A 256 7.25 -22.43 28.31
CA THR A 256 6.03 -23.03 28.87
C THR A 256 6.27 -23.16 30.36
N ASP A 257 5.52 -22.38 31.13
CA ASP A 257 5.13 -22.70 32.51
C ASP A 257 3.81 -23.48 32.46
#